data_AF-A0A3Q0SM97-F1
#
_entry.id   AF-A0A3Q0SM97-F1
#
_cell.length_a   1.000
_cell.length_b   1.000
_cell.length_c   1.000
_cell.angle_alpha   90.00
_cell.angle_beta   90.00
_cell.angle_gamma   90.00
#
_symmetry.space_group_name_H-M   'P 1'
#
loop_
_entity.id
_entity.type
_entity.pdbx_description
1 polymer ?
#
loop_
_entity_poly.entity_id
_entity_poly.type
_entity_poly.pdbx_seq_one_letter_code
_entity_poly.pdbx_strand_id
1 'polypeptide(L)'
;MCIIFFKFDPRPASKNAYRLILAANRDELYNRPSKAADFWGPNNEILSGLDLECGKEGGSWLGISKRGKLAAITNFMEGRPNPDAQGRGFLVSNYLTDKDQDSYSYLKKVSTEGHLYNGFNLITAEAKQDIVCYYGNRGSPEPIHLNPGIYGLSNSLLDTPWKKLLQGKQHFSSVISDQTLSCDGLVQELLRVLNNEELNTPDPIQETQGDGYSKYMIQALSAVCVRSPYYGTRTNTIILIDAEGNVTFTERTMLNCDTSKWSTSSFQFKLQE
;
A
#
# COMPACT_ATOMS: atom_id res chain seq x y z
N MET A 1 2.55 -4.44 8.76
CA MET A 1 1.96 -5.46 7.86
C MET A 1 0.83 -4.77 7.12
N CYS A 2 0.73 -4.89 5.81
CA CYS A 2 -0.14 -4.01 5.00
C CYS A 2 -0.97 -4.84 4.02
N ILE A 3 -2.11 -4.30 3.59
CA ILE A 3 -2.92 -4.81 2.47
C ILE A 3 -3.21 -3.66 1.51
N ILE A 4 -3.17 -3.94 0.21
CA ILE A 4 -3.36 -2.98 -0.89
C ILE A 4 -4.33 -3.62 -1.89
N PHE A 5 -5.34 -2.86 -2.28
CA PHE A 5 -6.17 -3.13 -3.44
C PHE A 5 -5.93 -2.02 -4.44
N PHE A 6 -5.70 -2.37 -5.70
CA PHE A 6 -5.58 -1.35 -6.74
C PHE A 6 -6.12 -1.82 -8.08
N LYS A 7 -6.62 -0.85 -8.85
CA LYS A 7 -6.99 -0.99 -10.25
C LYS A 7 -6.20 0.04 -11.03
N PHE A 8 -5.58 -0.36 -12.13
CA PHE A 8 -5.07 0.59 -13.11
C PHE A 8 -5.50 0.23 -14.52
N ASP A 9 -5.75 1.26 -15.32
CA ASP A 9 -6.28 1.17 -16.67
C ASP A 9 -5.79 2.39 -17.50
N PRO A 10 -4.88 2.18 -18.48
CA PRO A 10 -4.36 3.26 -19.32
C PRO A 10 -5.43 3.96 -20.17
N ARG A 11 -6.56 3.29 -20.44
CA ARG A 11 -7.61 3.79 -21.35
C ARG A 11 -8.99 3.56 -20.73
N PRO A 12 -9.30 4.26 -19.64
CA PRO A 12 -10.55 4.04 -18.93
C PRO A 12 -11.74 4.52 -19.78
N ALA A 13 -12.76 3.66 -19.92
CA ALA A 13 -13.82 3.83 -20.93
C ALA A 13 -15.01 4.70 -20.50
N SER A 14 -15.07 5.20 -19.26
CA SER A 14 -16.24 5.89 -18.70
C SER A 14 -15.97 7.37 -18.36
N LYS A 15 -17.02 8.15 -18.08
CA LYS A 15 -16.92 9.58 -17.72
C LYS A 15 -16.40 9.81 -16.29
N ASN A 16 -16.50 8.80 -15.42
CA ASN A 16 -15.93 8.77 -14.06
C ASN A 16 -14.65 7.92 -14.01
N ALA A 17 -13.87 8.00 -15.09
CA ALA A 17 -12.73 7.15 -15.38
C ALA A 17 -11.50 7.51 -14.55
N TYR A 18 -11.06 6.56 -13.73
CA TYR A 18 -9.75 6.62 -13.06
C TYR A 18 -8.74 5.75 -13.80
N ARG A 19 -7.57 6.34 -14.09
CA ARG A 19 -6.37 5.62 -14.56
C ARG A 19 -5.78 4.76 -13.45
N LEU A 20 -5.85 5.23 -12.20
CA LEU A 20 -5.45 4.49 -11.02
C LEU A 20 -6.44 4.71 -9.88
N ILE A 21 -6.86 3.63 -9.25
CA ILE A 21 -7.52 3.62 -7.94
C ILE A 21 -6.68 2.73 -7.04
N LEU A 22 -6.19 3.24 -5.92
CA LEU A 22 -5.44 2.49 -4.92
C LEU A 22 -6.06 2.73 -3.55
N ALA A 23 -6.29 1.65 -2.79
CA ALA A 23 -6.77 1.67 -1.42
C ALA A 23 -5.86 0.77 -0.58
N ALA A 24 -5.26 1.29 0.48
CA ALA A 24 -4.28 0.56 1.28
C ALA A 24 -4.45 0.78 2.78
N ASN A 25 -4.15 -0.27 3.54
CA ASN A 25 -3.96 -0.22 4.99
C ASN A 25 -2.48 -0.36 5.33
N ARG A 26 -2.02 0.48 6.26
CA ARG A 26 -0.81 0.24 7.04
C ARG A 26 -1.21 -0.31 8.40
N ASP A 27 -0.93 -1.58 8.64
CA ASP A 27 -0.98 -2.17 9.98
C ASP A 27 0.40 -2.07 10.62
N GLU A 28 0.45 -1.64 11.86
CA GLU A 28 1.70 -1.43 12.59
C GLU A 28 1.43 -1.37 14.10
N LEU A 29 2.49 -1.50 14.91
CA LEU A 29 2.49 -1.16 16.33
C LEU A 29 1.88 0.23 16.54
N TYR A 30 0.88 0.33 17.42
CA TYR A 30 0.14 1.57 17.65
C TYR A 30 1.02 2.71 18.12
N ASN A 31 2.05 2.39 18.91
CA ASN A 31 3.00 3.35 19.47
C ASN A 31 4.20 3.67 18.57
N ARG A 32 4.36 3.04 17.39
CA ARG A 32 5.47 3.39 16.49
C ARG A 32 5.32 4.84 16.02
N PRO A 33 6.27 5.74 16.29
CA PRO A 33 6.13 7.13 15.91
C PRO A 33 6.15 7.27 14.37
N SER A 34 5.24 8.06 13.83
CA SER A 34 5.12 8.30 12.39
C SER A 34 4.47 9.66 12.14
N LYS A 35 4.90 10.35 11.08
CA LYS A 35 4.26 11.57 10.58
C LYS A 35 3.13 11.19 9.62
N ALA A 36 1.97 11.82 9.78
CA ALA A 36 0.87 11.75 8.82
C ALA A 36 1.31 12.26 7.45
N ALA A 37 0.60 11.87 6.39
CA ALA A 37 0.90 12.30 5.04
C ALA A 37 0.87 13.82 4.91
N ASP A 38 1.94 14.34 4.32
CA ASP A 38 2.11 15.76 3.99
C ASP A 38 3.12 15.87 2.84
N PHE A 39 3.21 17.04 2.21
CA PHE A 39 4.23 17.27 1.20
C PHE A 39 5.62 17.45 1.84
N TRP A 40 6.63 16.80 1.26
CA TRP A 40 8.02 16.92 1.66
C TRP A 40 8.96 16.72 0.45
N GLY A 41 10.26 16.75 0.73
CA GLY A 41 11.31 16.64 -0.28
C GLY A 41 11.59 17.97 -0.99
N PRO A 42 12.52 17.99 -1.96
CA PRO A 42 12.79 19.18 -2.75
C PRO A 42 11.51 19.71 -3.38
N ASN A 43 11.27 21.03 -3.27
CA ASN A 43 10.09 21.72 -3.82
C ASN A 43 8.72 21.16 -3.37
N ASN A 44 8.65 20.44 -2.25
CA ASN A 44 7.41 19.81 -1.75
C ASN A 44 6.74 18.95 -2.86
N GLU A 45 7.55 18.15 -3.55
CA GLU A 45 7.12 17.31 -4.68
C GLU A 45 6.54 15.96 -4.24
N ILE A 46 6.82 15.47 -3.02
CA ILE A 46 6.45 14.11 -2.60
C ILE A 46 5.37 14.19 -1.51
N LEU A 47 4.27 13.46 -1.70
CA LEU A 47 3.21 13.29 -0.71
C LEU A 47 3.26 11.87 -0.15
N SER A 48 3.61 11.73 1.13
CA SER A 48 3.60 10.45 1.84
C SER A 48 3.62 10.66 3.35
N GLY A 49 3.19 9.65 4.11
CA GLY A 49 3.56 9.55 5.51
C GLY A 49 5.05 9.20 5.66
N LEU A 50 5.63 9.51 6.83
CA LEU A 50 7.03 9.24 7.14
C LEU A 50 7.15 8.46 8.45
N ASP A 51 8.05 7.48 8.48
CA ASP A 51 8.46 6.82 9.71
C ASP A 51 9.33 7.78 10.53
N LEU A 52 9.10 7.80 11.85
CA LEU A 52 9.85 8.59 12.82
C LEU A 52 10.51 7.70 13.87
N GLU A 53 10.46 6.38 13.71
CA GLU A 53 11.19 5.46 14.58
C GLU A 53 12.70 5.66 14.43
N CYS A 54 13.40 5.61 15.56
CA CYS A 54 14.85 5.79 15.62
C CYS A 54 15.59 4.81 14.69
N GLY A 55 16.44 5.34 13.81
CA GLY A 55 17.16 4.59 12.79
C GLY A 55 16.33 4.23 11.55
N LYS A 56 15.07 4.67 11.47
CA LYS A 56 14.16 4.48 10.34
C LYS A 56 13.57 5.80 9.83
N GLU A 57 14.02 6.93 10.37
CA GLU A 57 13.49 8.25 10.05
C GLU A 57 13.60 8.55 8.56
N GLY A 58 12.50 9.02 7.96
CA GLY A 58 12.45 9.30 6.53
C GLY A 58 12.14 8.09 5.64
N GLY A 59 11.99 6.90 6.22
CA GLY A 59 11.35 5.78 5.54
C GLY A 59 9.87 6.05 5.28
N SER A 60 9.29 5.45 4.25
CA SER A 60 7.85 5.52 3.95
C SER A 60 7.27 4.15 3.62
N TRP A 61 5.94 4.06 3.53
CA TRP A 61 5.23 2.83 3.20
C TRP A 61 4.39 2.94 1.93
N LEU A 62 3.91 4.14 1.62
CA LEU A 62 3.11 4.47 0.44
C LEU A 62 3.24 5.96 0.19
N GLY A 63 3.48 6.34 -1.05
CA GLY A 63 3.51 7.74 -1.44
C GLY A 63 3.44 7.94 -2.95
N ILE A 64 3.22 9.19 -3.33
CA ILE A 64 3.19 9.65 -4.72
C ILE A 64 3.90 10.99 -4.84
N SER A 65 4.67 11.17 -5.91
CA SER A 65 5.24 12.46 -6.28
C SER A 65 4.36 13.21 -7.26
N LYS A 66 4.48 14.53 -7.31
CA LYS A 66 3.83 15.39 -8.32
C LYS A 66 4.20 15.02 -9.75
N ARG A 67 5.33 14.32 -9.97
CA ARG A 67 5.77 13.83 -11.29
C ARG A 67 5.07 12.53 -11.70
N GLY A 68 4.32 11.90 -10.80
CA GLY A 68 3.58 10.66 -11.06
C GLY A 68 4.31 9.39 -10.66
N LYS A 69 5.49 9.47 -10.02
CA LYS A 69 6.09 8.30 -9.37
C LYS A 69 5.30 7.93 -8.12
N LEU A 70 4.86 6.68 -8.04
CA LEU A 70 4.17 6.12 -6.87
C LEU A 70 4.89 4.85 -6.43
N ALA A 71 5.04 4.67 -5.13
CA ALA A 71 5.57 3.42 -4.57
C ALA A 71 4.79 3.00 -3.34
N ALA A 72 4.64 1.69 -3.18
CA ALA A 72 3.94 1.08 -2.06
C ALA A 72 4.65 -0.21 -1.64
N ILE A 73 4.77 -0.44 -0.34
CA ILE A 73 5.44 -1.62 0.20
C ILE A 73 4.53 -2.39 1.16
N THR A 74 4.57 -3.72 1.06
CA THR A 74 4.00 -4.61 2.08
C THR A 74 5.08 -5.53 2.63
N ASN A 75 4.99 -5.86 3.92
CA ASN A 75 5.83 -6.92 4.48
C ASN A 75 5.35 -8.27 3.93
N PHE A 76 6.27 -9.20 3.69
CA PHE A 76 5.95 -10.62 3.56
C PHE A 76 5.89 -11.24 4.97
N MET A 77 4.90 -12.07 5.23
CA MET A 77 4.68 -12.74 6.52
C MET A 77 5.70 -13.88 6.66
N GLU A 78 6.51 -13.79 7.71
CA GLU A 78 7.54 -14.76 8.09
C GLU A 78 7.59 -14.79 9.63
N GLY A 79 7.56 -15.96 10.26
CA GLY A 79 7.56 -16.05 11.73
C GLY A 79 8.90 -15.75 12.40
N ARG A 80 10.01 -15.72 11.64
CA ARG A 80 11.37 -15.54 12.16
C ARG A 80 12.12 -14.47 11.36
N PRO A 81 11.80 -13.18 11.54
CA PRO A 81 12.52 -12.12 10.86
C PRO A 81 13.97 -12.01 11.34
N ASN A 82 14.90 -11.67 10.45
CA ASN A 82 16.28 -11.33 10.78
C ASN A 82 16.32 -9.93 11.46
N PRO A 83 16.79 -9.81 12.71
CA PRO A 83 16.86 -8.53 13.41
C PRO A 83 17.88 -7.56 12.81
N ASP A 84 18.91 -8.07 12.12
CA ASP A 84 19.99 -7.28 11.54
C ASP A 84 19.68 -6.81 10.10
N ALA A 85 18.52 -7.20 9.56
CA ALA A 85 18.13 -6.81 8.21
C ALA A 85 17.84 -5.30 8.09
N GLN A 86 18.08 -4.75 6.91
CA GLN A 86 17.83 -3.34 6.65
C GLN A 86 16.34 -2.97 6.74
N GLY A 87 16.08 -1.70 7.08
CA GLY A 87 14.74 -1.13 7.05
C GLY A 87 14.24 -0.99 5.61
N ARG A 88 13.02 -1.46 5.34
CA ARG A 88 12.45 -1.46 3.98
C ARG A 88 11.80 -0.13 3.58
N GLY A 89 11.52 0.75 4.55
CA GLY A 89 10.82 2.00 4.27
C GLY A 89 11.59 2.95 3.34
N PHE A 90 12.92 2.85 3.32
CA PHE A 90 13.76 3.63 2.40
C PHE A 90 13.62 3.18 0.95
N LEU A 91 13.18 1.95 0.66
CA LEU A 91 12.90 1.52 -0.72
C LEU A 91 11.79 2.37 -1.35
N VAL A 92 10.83 2.83 -0.53
CA VAL A 92 9.75 3.71 -1.00
C VAL A 92 10.26 5.13 -1.17
N SER A 93 10.86 5.72 -0.13
CA SER A 93 11.30 7.13 -0.19
C SER A 93 12.44 7.37 -1.18
N ASN A 94 13.35 6.41 -1.36
CA ASN A 94 14.40 6.49 -2.38
C ASN A 94 13.80 6.52 -3.78
N TYR A 95 12.86 5.63 -4.12
CA TYR A 95 12.20 5.65 -5.43
C TYR A 95 11.46 6.96 -5.70
N LEU A 96 10.73 7.48 -4.71
CA LEU A 96 9.96 8.72 -4.83
C LEU A 96 10.85 9.97 -4.98
N THR A 97 12.07 9.93 -4.44
CA THR A 97 13.03 11.05 -4.50
C THR A 97 13.89 11.00 -5.75
N ASP A 98 14.13 9.81 -6.29
CA ASP A 98 14.89 9.61 -7.52
C ASP A 98 14.14 10.22 -8.71
N LYS A 99 14.81 11.06 -9.51
CA LYS A 99 14.20 11.76 -10.65
C LYS A 99 14.43 11.06 -11.99
N ASP A 100 15.42 10.18 -12.05
CA ASP A 100 15.98 9.70 -13.30
C ASP A 100 15.68 8.22 -13.54
N GLN A 101 15.55 7.43 -12.48
CA GLN A 101 15.38 5.98 -12.59
C GLN A 101 13.91 5.59 -12.84
N ASP A 102 13.63 4.85 -13.90
CA ASP A 102 12.29 4.30 -14.17
C ASP A 102 11.90 3.18 -13.19
N SER A 103 10.61 2.82 -13.16
CA SER A 103 10.03 1.81 -12.27
C SER A 103 10.76 0.47 -12.35
N TYR A 104 10.99 -0.05 -13.55
CA TYR A 104 11.54 -1.38 -13.74
C TYR A 104 13.03 -1.41 -13.37
N SER A 105 13.80 -0.44 -13.84
CA SER A 105 15.22 -0.30 -13.53
C SER A 105 15.45 -0.14 -12.02
N TYR A 106 14.58 0.59 -11.33
CA TYR A 106 14.64 0.71 -9.87
C TYR A 106 14.44 -0.63 -9.19
N LEU A 107 13.37 -1.36 -9.53
CA LEU A 107 13.10 -2.67 -8.94
C LEU A 107 14.19 -3.70 -9.28
N LYS A 108 14.79 -3.62 -10.48
CA LYS A 108 15.89 -4.48 -10.89
C LYS A 108 17.13 -4.26 -10.03
N LYS A 109 17.44 -3.01 -9.69
CA LYS A 109 18.50 -2.70 -8.73
C LYS A 109 18.17 -3.28 -7.36
N VAL A 110 16.96 -3.03 -6.86
CA VAL A 110 16.49 -3.58 -5.56
C VAL A 110 16.55 -5.11 -5.53
N SER A 111 16.30 -5.80 -6.66
CA SER A 111 16.32 -7.27 -6.68
C SER A 111 17.71 -7.85 -6.45
N THR A 112 18.78 -7.16 -6.89
CA THR A 112 20.17 -7.56 -6.60
C THR A 112 20.52 -7.45 -5.10
N GLU A 113 19.84 -6.56 -4.39
CA GLU A 113 20.03 -6.28 -2.96
C GLU A 113 18.94 -6.91 -2.07
N GLY A 114 18.03 -7.70 -2.65
CA GLY A 114 16.84 -8.23 -1.95
C GLY A 114 17.16 -9.08 -0.71
N HIS A 115 18.37 -9.66 -0.66
CA HIS A 115 18.89 -10.46 0.44
C HIS A 115 19.25 -9.64 1.69
N LEU A 116 19.40 -8.31 1.58
CA LEU A 116 19.68 -7.40 2.70
C LEU A 116 18.44 -7.12 3.56
N TYR A 117 17.26 -7.54 3.12
CA TYR A 117 15.98 -7.22 3.74
C TYR A 117 15.22 -8.49 4.20
N ASN A 118 14.46 -8.35 5.28
CA ASN A 118 13.36 -9.27 5.59
C ASN A 118 12.32 -9.28 4.45
N GLY A 119 11.48 -10.31 4.38
CA GLY A 119 10.56 -10.52 3.27
C GLY A 119 9.67 -9.31 3.00
N PHE A 120 9.52 -8.92 1.74
CA PHE A 120 8.73 -7.77 1.32
C PHE A 120 8.20 -7.91 -0.11
N ASN A 121 7.22 -7.06 -0.39
CA ASN A 121 6.72 -6.78 -1.73
C ASN A 121 6.80 -5.29 -1.97
N LEU A 122 7.24 -4.89 -3.16
CA LEU A 122 7.34 -3.50 -3.58
C LEU A 122 6.62 -3.33 -4.92
N ILE A 123 5.71 -2.37 -4.96
CA ILE A 123 5.07 -1.87 -6.17
C ILE A 123 5.68 -0.50 -6.47
N THR A 124 6.10 -0.29 -7.71
CA THR A 124 6.46 1.02 -8.25
C THR A 124 5.59 1.33 -9.44
N ALA A 125 5.22 2.58 -9.61
CA ALA A 125 4.46 3.03 -10.76
C ALA A 125 4.96 4.37 -11.27
N GLU A 126 4.74 4.58 -12.55
CA GLU A 126 4.90 5.83 -13.28
C GLU A 126 3.54 6.18 -13.89
N ALA A 127 2.73 6.91 -13.13
CA ALA A 127 1.32 7.15 -13.42
C ALA A 127 1.08 7.86 -14.76
N LYS A 128 2.06 8.60 -15.28
CA LYS A 128 1.95 9.26 -16.58
C LYS A 128 2.10 8.31 -17.75
N GLN A 129 2.99 7.33 -17.62
CA GLN A 129 3.28 6.30 -18.63
C GLN A 129 2.39 5.07 -18.49
N ASP A 130 1.50 5.04 -17.49
CA ASP A 130 0.68 3.88 -17.11
C ASP A 130 1.50 2.61 -16.85
N ILE A 131 2.73 2.78 -16.36
CA ILE A 131 3.62 1.67 -16.02
C ILE A 131 3.43 1.35 -14.54
N VAL A 132 3.17 0.08 -14.25
CA VAL A 132 3.18 -0.46 -12.88
C VAL A 132 4.05 -1.70 -12.89
N CYS A 133 5.03 -1.75 -11.99
CA CYS A 133 5.93 -2.87 -11.80
C CYS A 133 5.80 -3.44 -10.39
N TYR A 134 6.08 -4.73 -10.26
CA TYR A 134 6.03 -5.46 -9.00
C TYR A 134 7.31 -6.28 -8.80
N TYR A 135 7.77 -6.32 -7.55
CA TYR A 135 8.83 -7.22 -7.10
C TYR A 135 8.54 -7.71 -5.67
N GLY A 136 8.77 -9.00 -5.42
CA GLY A 136 8.75 -9.58 -4.08
C GLY A 136 10.00 -10.42 -3.84
N ASN A 137 10.77 -10.10 -2.80
CA ASN A 137 12.08 -10.75 -2.55
C ASN A 137 12.01 -12.19 -2.00
N ARG A 138 10.80 -12.77 -2.00
CA ARG A 138 10.52 -14.19 -1.73
C ARG A 138 9.89 -14.91 -2.92
N GLY A 139 9.72 -14.21 -4.04
CA GLY A 139 9.19 -14.74 -5.28
C GLY A 139 10.28 -14.90 -6.34
N SER A 140 9.93 -14.61 -7.58
CA SER A 140 10.86 -14.62 -8.71
C SER A 140 12.03 -13.64 -8.49
N PRO A 141 13.24 -13.96 -8.97
CA PRO A 141 14.42 -13.10 -8.84
C PRO A 141 14.30 -11.79 -9.65
N GLU A 142 13.42 -11.77 -10.65
CA GLU A 142 13.22 -10.66 -11.56
C GLU A 142 11.93 -9.89 -11.26
N PRO A 143 11.94 -8.54 -11.32
CA PRO A 143 10.72 -7.76 -11.30
C PRO A 143 9.89 -8.00 -12.56
N ILE A 144 8.59 -7.72 -12.47
CA ILE A 144 7.64 -7.87 -13.58
C ILE A 144 6.89 -6.56 -13.84
N HIS A 145 6.52 -6.34 -15.10
CA HIS A 145 5.49 -5.38 -15.47
C HIS A 145 4.12 -6.00 -15.23
N LEU A 146 3.21 -5.26 -14.60
CA LEU A 146 1.83 -5.67 -14.45
C LEU A 146 1.02 -5.26 -15.68
N ASN A 147 0.10 -6.12 -16.09
CA ASN A 147 -0.90 -5.77 -17.10
C ASN A 147 -2.03 -4.96 -16.47
N PRO A 148 -2.73 -4.07 -17.22
CA PRO A 148 -3.91 -3.37 -16.71
C PRO A 148 -4.93 -4.34 -16.11
N GLY A 149 -5.50 -3.99 -14.95
CA GLY A 149 -6.38 -4.89 -14.21
C GLY A 149 -6.56 -4.51 -12.74
N ILE A 150 -7.21 -5.42 -11.99
CA ILE A 150 -7.46 -5.29 -10.56
C ILE A 150 -6.57 -6.30 -9.81
N TYR A 151 -5.86 -5.81 -8.81
CA TYR A 151 -4.88 -6.56 -8.03
C TYR A 151 -5.15 -6.45 -6.53
N GLY A 152 -4.81 -7.51 -5.81
CA GLY A 152 -4.73 -7.52 -4.36
C GLY A 152 -3.31 -7.89 -3.93
N LEU A 153 -2.76 -7.16 -2.97
CA LEU A 153 -1.48 -7.49 -2.35
C LEU A 153 -1.61 -7.40 -0.83
N SER A 154 -1.44 -8.53 -0.14
CA SER A 154 -1.31 -8.56 1.32
C SER A 154 0.11 -8.93 1.71
N ASN A 155 0.29 -9.88 2.61
CA ASN A 155 1.59 -10.20 3.21
C ASN A 155 2.15 -11.52 2.72
N SER A 156 1.84 -11.84 1.47
CA SER A 156 2.47 -12.90 0.70
C SER A 156 2.79 -12.34 -0.68
N LEU A 157 3.10 -13.20 -1.66
CA LEU A 157 3.31 -12.76 -3.04
C LEU A 157 2.00 -12.21 -3.65
N LEU A 158 2.13 -11.40 -4.70
CA LEU A 158 1.00 -10.79 -5.41
C LEU A 158 -0.09 -11.82 -5.75
N ASP A 159 -1.35 -11.47 -5.47
CA ASP A 159 -2.54 -12.32 -5.68
C ASP A 159 -2.50 -13.70 -5.01
N THR A 160 -1.66 -13.92 -3.99
CA THR A 160 -1.74 -15.13 -3.14
C THR A 160 -3.14 -15.21 -2.51
N PRO A 161 -3.89 -16.32 -2.66
CA PRO A 161 -5.33 -16.35 -2.41
C PRO A 161 -5.70 -16.52 -0.93
N TRP A 162 -5.18 -15.66 -0.06
CA TRP A 162 -5.67 -15.54 1.31
C TRP A 162 -7.13 -15.11 1.29
N LYS A 163 -7.97 -15.71 2.12
CA LYS A 163 -9.42 -15.46 2.18
C LYS A 163 -9.74 -13.97 2.33
N LYS A 164 -9.02 -13.27 3.22
CA LYS A 164 -9.16 -11.82 3.41
C LYS A 164 -8.85 -11.00 2.17
N LEU A 165 -7.87 -11.44 1.37
CA LEU A 165 -7.47 -10.77 0.14
C LEU A 165 -8.55 -10.96 -0.92
N LEU A 166 -9.07 -12.18 -1.05
CA LEU A 166 -10.14 -12.50 -2.00
C LEU A 166 -11.43 -11.72 -1.68
N GLN A 167 -11.89 -11.75 -0.43
CA GLN A 167 -13.08 -11.00 -0.02
C GLN A 167 -12.89 -9.49 -0.15
N GLY A 168 -11.75 -8.95 0.31
CA GLY A 168 -11.44 -7.53 0.19
C GLY A 168 -11.35 -7.07 -1.27
N LYS A 169 -10.73 -7.87 -2.14
CA LYS A 169 -10.63 -7.61 -3.59
C LYS A 169 -12.01 -7.66 -4.25
N GLN A 170 -12.90 -8.55 -3.81
CA GLN A 170 -14.29 -8.60 -4.28
C GLN A 170 -15.06 -7.33 -3.89
N HIS A 171 -15.01 -6.92 -2.62
CA HIS A 171 -15.66 -5.69 -2.16
C HIS A 171 -15.10 -4.44 -2.87
N PHE A 172 -13.77 -4.35 -2.98
CA PHE A 172 -13.10 -3.30 -3.74
C PHE A 172 -13.61 -3.26 -5.19
N SER A 173 -13.64 -4.40 -5.88
CA SER A 173 -14.09 -4.52 -7.27
C SER A 173 -15.54 -4.08 -7.45
N SER A 174 -16.42 -4.41 -6.50
CA SER A 174 -17.81 -3.98 -6.48
C SER A 174 -17.93 -2.46 -6.38
N VAL A 175 -17.18 -1.85 -5.47
CA VAL A 175 -17.19 -0.39 -5.25
C VAL A 175 -16.70 0.37 -6.48
N ILE A 176 -15.57 -0.02 -7.08
CA ILE A 176 -15.01 0.70 -8.23
C ILE A 176 -15.80 0.49 -9.53
N SER A 177 -16.69 -0.52 -9.57
CA SER A 177 -17.57 -0.77 -10.70
C SER A 177 -18.83 0.11 -10.66
N ASP A 178 -19.17 0.68 -9.50
CA ASP A 178 -20.31 1.58 -9.35
C ASP A 178 -19.99 2.96 -9.93
N GLN A 179 -20.47 3.19 -11.15
CA GLN A 179 -20.28 4.45 -11.87
C GLN A 179 -21.17 5.60 -11.35
N THR A 180 -22.07 5.33 -10.40
CA THR A 180 -22.97 6.35 -9.83
C THR A 180 -22.33 7.16 -8.70
N LEU A 181 -21.23 6.66 -8.14
CA LEU A 181 -20.52 7.31 -7.04
C LEU A 181 -19.83 8.60 -7.52
N SER A 182 -19.94 9.66 -6.71
CA SER A 182 -19.06 10.82 -6.82
C SER A 182 -17.63 10.47 -6.36
N CYS A 183 -16.65 11.33 -6.63
CA CYS A 183 -15.29 11.13 -6.12
C CYS A 183 -15.27 10.94 -4.59
N ASP A 184 -16.00 11.78 -3.84
CA ASP A 184 -16.09 11.65 -2.38
C ASP A 184 -16.83 10.38 -1.97
N GLY A 185 -17.91 10.02 -2.67
CA GLY A 185 -18.64 8.76 -2.44
C GLY A 185 -17.75 7.54 -2.63
N LEU A 186 -16.94 7.53 -3.70
CA LEU A 186 -15.96 6.48 -3.96
C LEU A 186 -14.92 6.40 -2.84
N VAL A 187 -14.37 7.53 -2.39
CA VAL A 187 -13.43 7.56 -1.25
C VAL A 187 -14.07 6.97 0.00
N GLN A 188 -15.32 7.33 0.34
CA GLN A 188 -16.00 6.80 1.52
C GLN A 188 -16.23 5.29 1.45
N GLU A 189 -16.68 4.77 0.29
CA GLU A 189 -16.89 3.34 0.13
C GLU A 189 -15.57 2.55 0.15
N LEU A 190 -14.49 3.09 -0.43
CA LEU A 190 -13.16 2.50 -0.31
C LEU A 190 -12.65 2.50 1.14
N LEU A 191 -12.91 3.56 1.92
CA LEU A 191 -12.61 3.56 3.35
C LEU A 191 -13.41 2.50 4.09
N ARG A 192 -14.69 2.26 3.72
CA ARG A 192 -15.49 1.17 4.30
C ARG A 192 -14.86 -0.20 4.00
N VAL A 193 -14.40 -0.45 2.77
CA VAL A 193 -13.66 -1.68 2.42
C VAL A 193 -12.43 -1.85 3.32
N LEU A 194 -11.63 -0.78 3.46
CA LEU A 194 -10.41 -0.79 4.27
C LEU A 194 -10.65 -0.91 5.78
N ASN A 195 -11.84 -0.56 6.26
CA ASN A 195 -12.22 -0.67 7.68
C ASN A 195 -13.06 -1.94 7.98
N ASN A 196 -13.09 -2.92 7.07
CA ASN A 196 -13.75 -4.20 7.32
C ASN A 196 -12.96 -5.06 8.32
N GLU A 197 -13.53 -5.30 9.51
CA GLU A 197 -12.94 -6.08 10.61
C GLU A 197 -13.35 -7.57 10.59
N GLU A 198 -14.03 -8.04 9.53
CA GLU A 198 -14.44 -9.43 9.38
C GLU A 198 -13.24 -10.38 9.37
N LEU A 199 -13.28 -11.36 10.28
CA LEU A 199 -12.23 -12.37 10.43
C LEU A 199 -12.41 -13.46 9.37
N ASN A 200 -11.37 -13.69 8.59
CA ASN A 200 -11.37 -14.67 7.50
C ASN A 200 -10.72 -16.01 7.91
N THR A 201 -10.87 -16.42 9.16
CA THR A 201 -10.32 -17.70 9.67
C THR A 201 -11.36 -18.82 9.67
N PRO A 202 -10.95 -20.10 9.52
CA PRO A 202 -9.57 -20.55 9.27
C PRO A 202 -9.12 -20.24 7.83
N ASP A 203 -7.84 -19.96 7.64
CA ASP A 203 -7.22 -19.77 6.32
C ASP A 203 -5.93 -20.61 6.26
N PRO A 204 -5.98 -21.83 5.68
CA PRO A 204 -4.84 -22.75 5.71
C PRO A 204 -3.56 -22.18 5.07
N ILE A 205 -3.69 -21.32 4.05
CA ILE A 205 -2.53 -20.73 3.37
C ILE A 205 -1.88 -19.69 4.28
N GLN A 206 -2.68 -18.81 4.88
CA GLN A 206 -2.20 -17.83 5.85
C GLN A 206 -1.62 -18.50 7.10
N GLU A 207 -2.29 -19.52 7.63
CA GLU A 207 -1.87 -20.26 8.83
C GLU A 207 -0.54 -20.98 8.60
N THR A 208 -0.35 -21.60 7.44
CA THR A 208 0.91 -22.28 7.08
C THR A 208 2.06 -21.28 6.94
N GLN A 209 1.84 -20.16 6.24
CA GLN A 209 2.87 -19.13 6.06
C GLN A 209 3.18 -18.39 7.38
N GLY A 210 2.18 -18.27 8.23
CA GLY A 210 2.25 -17.64 9.54
C GLY A 210 2.83 -18.53 10.63
N ASP A 211 3.49 -19.64 10.30
CA ASP A 211 4.19 -20.45 11.30
C ASP A 211 5.16 -19.58 12.11
N GLY A 212 5.14 -19.74 13.44
CA GLY A 212 5.85 -18.89 14.40
C GLY A 212 5.05 -17.73 15.00
N TYR A 213 3.88 -17.39 14.45
CA TYR A 213 2.94 -16.47 15.10
C TYR A 213 2.00 -17.21 16.05
N SER A 214 1.46 -16.50 17.05
CA SER A 214 0.41 -17.05 17.89
C SER A 214 -0.90 -17.21 17.10
N LYS A 215 -1.73 -18.19 17.47
CA LYS A 215 -3.05 -18.41 16.87
C LYS A 215 -3.93 -17.15 16.92
N TYR A 216 -3.87 -16.43 18.05
CA TYR A 216 -4.58 -15.15 18.21
C TYR A 216 -4.11 -14.10 17.20
N MET A 217 -2.80 -13.99 16.97
CA MET A 217 -2.26 -13.03 16.01
C MET A 217 -2.64 -13.40 14.58
N ILE A 218 -2.57 -14.68 14.20
CA ILE A 218 -3.01 -15.15 12.88
C ILE A 218 -4.48 -14.82 12.66
N GLN A 219 -5.33 -15.05 13.67
CA GLN A 219 -6.73 -14.68 13.61
C GLN A 219 -6.92 -13.17 13.38
N ALA A 220 -6.25 -12.31 14.17
CA ALA A 220 -6.34 -10.86 13.99
C ALA A 220 -5.86 -10.41 12.61
N LEU A 221 -4.79 -11.02 12.08
CA LEU A 221 -4.24 -10.75 10.75
C LEU A 221 -5.12 -11.26 9.61
N SER A 222 -6.18 -12.02 9.88
CA SER A 222 -7.15 -12.46 8.88
C SER A 222 -8.19 -11.40 8.52
N ALA A 223 -8.21 -10.25 9.18
CA ALA A 223 -9.07 -9.12 8.78
C ALA A 223 -8.35 -8.18 7.79
N VAL A 224 -9.14 -7.44 6.98
CA VAL A 224 -8.62 -6.31 6.19
C VAL A 224 -8.20 -5.19 7.13
N CYS A 225 -9.07 -4.86 8.08
CA CYS A 225 -8.83 -3.93 9.17
C CYS A 225 -8.38 -4.70 10.41
N VAL A 226 -7.07 -4.76 10.65
CA VAL A 226 -6.49 -5.55 11.73
C VAL A 226 -6.70 -4.85 13.07
N ARG A 227 -7.11 -5.62 14.08
CA ARG A 227 -7.26 -5.18 15.47
C ARG A 227 -6.63 -6.18 16.44
N SER A 228 -5.69 -5.71 17.25
CA SER A 228 -5.12 -6.46 18.39
C SER A 228 -4.67 -5.49 19.51
N PRO A 229 -4.29 -5.97 20.71
CA PRO A 229 -4.04 -5.13 21.89
C PRO A 229 -2.92 -4.07 21.76
N TYR A 230 -2.02 -4.15 20.78
CA TYR A 230 -0.96 -3.15 20.57
C TYR A 230 -0.61 -2.93 19.09
N TYR A 231 -1.30 -3.63 18.20
CA TYR A 231 -0.97 -3.70 16.79
C TYR A 231 -2.24 -3.77 15.96
N GLY A 232 -2.27 -3.08 14.83
CA GLY A 232 -3.39 -3.15 13.91
C GLY A 232 -3.33 -2.07 12.86
N THR A 233 -4.40 -1.95 12.07
CA THR A 233 -4.51 -0.91 11.04
C THR A 233 -4.48 0.47 11.70
N ARG A 234 -3.47 1.27 11.35
CA ARG A 234 -3.25 2.64 11.85
C ARG A 234 -3.54 3.71 10.83
N THR A 235 -3.43 3.38 9.55
CA THR A 235 -3.57 4.34 8.47
C THR A 235 -4.26 3.67 7.29
N ASN A 236 -5.33 4.30 6.81
CA ASN A 236 -5.95 4.02 5.53
C ASN A 236 -5.48 5.09 4.54
N THR A 237 -5.10 4.71 3.34
CA THR A 237 -4.73 5.65 2.27
C THR A 237 -5.48 5.30 1.01
N ILE A 238 -6.08 6.29 0.37
CA ILE A 238 -6.71 6.20 -0.94
C ILE A 238 -6.01 7.16 -1.88
N ILE A 239 -5.64 6.67 -3.06
CA ILE A 239 -5.07 7.46 -4.15
C ILE A 239 -5.91 7.22 -5.38
N LEU A 240 -6.49 8.29 -5.92
CA LEU A 240 -7.24 8.31 -7.15
C LEU A 240 -6.48 9.18 -8.15
N ILE A 241 -6.28 8.68 -9.37
CA ILE A 241 -5.73 9.44 -10.49
C ILE A 241 -6.74 9.35 -11.63
N ASP A 242 -7.35 10.47 -11.99
CA ASP A 242 -8.32 10.52 -13.09
C ASP A 242 -7.65 10.51 -14.47
N ALA A 243 -8.46 10.48 -15.53
CA ALA A 243 -7.99 10.50 -16.91
C ALA A 243 -7.19 11.77 -17.28
N GLU A 244 -7.40 12.88 -16.58
CA GLU A 244 -6.73 14.16 -16.80
C GLU A 244 -5.44 14.32 -15.98
N GLY A 245 -5.11 13.32 -15.16
CA GLY A 245 -3.95 13.35 -14.26
C GLY A 245 -4.17 14.19 -13.01
N ASN A 246 -5.42 14.48 -12.63
CA ASN A 246 -5.71 15.04 -11.32
C ASN A 246 -5.64 13.92 -10.27
N VAL A 247 -4.91 14.19 -9.19
CA VAL A 247 -4.70 13.27 -8.08
C VAL A 247 -5.55 13.70 -6.89
N THR A 248 -6.33 12.78 -6.35
CA THR A 248 -6.94 12.88 -5.02
C THR A 248 -6.23 11.88 -4.11
N PHE A 249 -5.59 12.37 -3.06
CA PHE A 249 -4.95 11.56 -2.02
C PHE A 249 -5.69 11.80 -0.71
N THR A 250 -6.28 10.76 -0.13
CA THR A 250 -6.95 10.82 1.18
C THR A 250 -6.26 9.88 2.14
N GLU A 251 -5.82 10.39 3.28
CA GLU A 251 -5.32 9.60 4.40
C GLU A 251 -6.26 9.72 5.59
N ARG A 252 -6.64 8.58 6.16
CA ARG A 252 -7.29 8.48 7.47
C ARG A 252 -6.35 7.78 8.43
N THR A 253 -5.88 8.48 9.46
CA THR A 253 -4.81 8.00 10.36
C THR A 253 -5.19 8.11 11.83
N MET A 254 -4.79 7.10 12.62
CA MET A 254 -5.07 6.99 14.04
C MET A 254 -4.29 8.03 14.85
N LEU A 255 -4.94 8.67 15.81
CA LEU A 255 -4.34 9.67 16.70
C LEU A 255 -4.02 9.07 18.07
N ASN A 256 -2.88 9.47 18.66
CA ASN A 256 -2.54 9.21 20.06
C ASN A 256 -2.64 7.73 20.50
N CYS A 257 -2.35 6.78 19.60
CA CYS A 257 -2.47 5.34 19.87
C CYS A 257 -3.89 4.89 20.29
N ASP A 258 -4.91 5.66 19.91
CA ASP A 258 -6.30 5.43 20.31
C ASP A 258 -7.12 5.03 19.09
N THR A 259 -7.55 3.76 19.04
CA THR A 259 -8.31 3.19 17.91
C THR A 259 -9.68 3.82 17.71
N SER A 260 -10.15 4.64 18.65
CA SER A 260 -11.40 5.42 18.51
C SER A 260 -11.18 6.81 17.91
N LYS A 261 -9.93 7.30 17.84
CA LYS A 261 -9.61 8.66 17.39
C LYS A 261 -8.85 8.63 16.08
N TRP A 262 -9.43 9.27 15.07
CA TRP A 262 -8.88 9.31 13.72
C TRP A 262 -8.92 10.73 13.18
N SER A 263 -7.91 11.10 12.41
CA SER A 263 -7.91 12.29 11.57
C SER A 263 -8.00 11.86 10.11
N THR A 264 -8.76 12.59 9.31
CA THR A 264 -8.80 12.42 7.86
C THR A 264 -8.26 13.69 7.22
N SER A 265 -7.33 13.54 6.28
CA SER A 265 -6.78 14.64 5.50
C SER A 265 -6.82 14.27 4.02
N SER A 266 -7.18 15.23 3.18
CA SER A 266 -7.25 15.06 1.72
C SER A 266 -6.42 16.12 1.03
N PHE A 267 -5.69 15.70 0.00
CA PHE A 267 -4.83 16.54 -0.82
C PHE A 267 -5.24 16.36 -2.28
N GLN A 268 -5.24 17.47 -3.01
CA GLN A 268 -5.51 17.47 -4.45
C GLN A 268 -4.39 18.20 -5.17
N PHE A 269 -3.90 17.61 -6.25
CA PHE A 269 -2.90 18.22 -7.11
C PHE A 269 -2.97 17.61 -8.51
N LYS A 270 -2.43 18.33 -9.49
CA LYS A 270 -2.28 17.82 -10.86
C LYS A 270 -0.87 17.27 -11.05
N LEU A 271 -0.75 16.14 -11.77
CA LEU A 271 0.56 15.63 -12.17
C LEU A 271 1.29 16.69 -13.02
N GLN A 272 2.49 17.07 -12.58
CA GLN A 272 3.37 18.05 -13.22
C GLN A 272 4.10 17.43 -14.39
N GLU A 273 4.34 18.19 -15.47
CA GLU A 273 5.18 17.81 -16.63
C GLU A 273 6.57 17.26 -16.27
#